data_AF-A0AAU6L5U8-F1
#
_entry.id   AF-A0AAU6L5U8-F1
#
_cell.length_a   1.000
_cell.length_b   1.000
_cell.length_c   1.000
_cell.angle_alpha   90.00
_cell.angle_beta   90.00
_cell.angle_gamma   90.00
#
_symmetry.space_group_name_H-M   'P 1'
#
loop_
_entity.id
_entity.type
_entity.pdbx_description
1 polymer ?
#
loop_
_entity_poly.entity_id
_entity_poly.type
_entity_poly.pdbx_seq_one_letter_code
_entity_poly.pdbx_strand_id
1 'polypeptide(L)'
;MHQKRSYAVVLVVSTLVGLLEVALTVVVVVLYVRTQPPPDRAPDWVEIGADLVATVPLIGFISFLLSLVFVLPAVALADLLGRWLGRHAAWWSAPLIVAALLAPPVFGYAAYNDTQTRATLLFWVSATASLSAGALIALPRGDRLLGRVARWGTGVVVGTGMFGALGLAVGLLPAYEPPAIGPQTMVGLWNDRMGHDLVFTSDGRVAATGVGRRFASDYPNDPSPGCWGSGTWVYEGGRDVRTQRVHIDIPGCNWPAWEVGGTAEDPRIIQHIGGPGSGDLYRLDKASDSPGFGGATSASPR
;
A
#
# COMPACT_ATOMS: atom_id res chain seq x y z
N MET A 1 41.76 9.06 28.84
CA MET A 1 41.96 8.00 27.81
C MET A 1 40.95 8.20 26.70
N HIS A 2 41.40 8.48 25.46
CA HIS A 2 40.51 8.60 24.29
C HIS A 2 40.20 7.19 23.76
N GLN A 3 39.01 6.66 24.02
CA GLN A 3 38.57 5.39 23.47
C GLN A 3 38.43 5.55 21.95
N LYS A 4 39.32 4.88 21.19
CA LYS A 4 39.28 4.90 19.72
C LYS A 4 37.94 4.32 19.26
N ARG A 5 37.25 5.05 18.39
CA ARG A 5 35.97 4.63 17.82
C ARG A 5 36.20 3.45 16.88
N SER A 6 35.50 2.34 17.11
CA SER A 6 35.50 1.21 16.18
C SER A 6 34.43 1.45 15.12
N TYR A 7 34.85 1.74 13.88
CA TYR A 7 33.92 1.87 12.74
C TYR A 7 33.22 0.55 12.42
N ALA A 8 33.81 -0.59 12.78
CA ALA A 8 33.14 -1.89 12.69
C ALA A 8 31.89 -1.94 13.58
N VAL A 9 31.94 -1.37 14.78
CA VAL A 9 30.76 -1.28 15.67
C VAL A 9 29.70 -0.37 15.08
N VAL A 10 30.08 0.76 14.50
CA VAL A 10 29.14 1.67 13.80
C VAL A 10 28.41 0.92 12.68
N LEU A 11 29.15 0.20 11.85
CA LEU A 11 28.61 -0.56 10.72
C LEU A 11 27.64 -1.68 11.18
N VAL A 12 28.01 -2.44 12.20
CA VAL A 12 27.15 -3.51 12.74
C VAL A 12 25.88 -2.93 13.35
N VAL A 13 25.99 -1.84 14.12
CA VAL A 13 24.83 -1.18 14.75
C VAL A 13 23.89 -0.61 13.71
N SER A 14 24.40 0.10 12.70
CA SER A 14 23.55 0.70 11.66
C SER A 14 22.88 -0.37 10.79
N THR A 15 23.59 -1.45 10.48
CA THR A 15 23.02 -2.60 9.76
C THR A 15 21.88 -3.24 10.57
N LEU A 16 22.06 -3.40 11.88
CA LEU A 16 21.02 -3.91 12.77
C LEU A 16 19.80 -2.97 12.83
N VAL A 17 20.00 -1.64 12.86
CA VAL A 17 18.90 -0.67 12.80
C VAL A 17 18.12 -0.82 11.49
N GLY A 18 18.80 -0.93 10.35
CA GLY A 18 18.13 -1.16 9.05
C GLY A 18 17.29 -2.45 9.04
N LEU A 19 17.82 -3.55 9.59
CA LEU A 19 17.05 -4.80 9.73
C LEU A 19 15.80 -4.63 10.60
N LEU A 20 15.91 -3.90 11.71
CA LEU A 20 14.79 -3.62 12.62
C LEU A 20 13.74 -2.72 11.99
N GLU A 21 14.15 -1.72 11.20
CA GLU A 21 13.22 -0.86 10.46
C GLU A 21 12.44 -1.63 9.40
N VAL A 22 13.08 -2.55 8.69
CA VAL A 22 12.39 -3.42 7.72
C VAL A 22 11.43 -4.36 8.44
N ALA A 23 11.84 -4.97 9.55
CA ALA A 23 10.95 -5.81 10.35
C ALA A 23 9.72 -5.03 10.86
N LEU A 24 9.91 -3.80 11.34
CA LEU A 24 8.82 -2.92 11.76
C LEU A 24 7.88 -2.60 10.59
N THR A 25 8.44 -2.29 9.42
CA THR A 25 7.68 -1.99 8.20
C THR A 25 6.83 -3.19 7.79
N VAL A 26 7.40 -4.41 7.81
CA VAL A 26 6.65 -5.64 7.54
C VAL A 26 5.48 -5.80 8.50
N VAL A 27 5.69 -5.59 9.81
CA VAL A 27 4.61 -5.65 10.80
C VAL A 27 3.50 -4.64 10.48
N VAL A 28 3.85 -3.39 10.17
CA VAL A 28 2.88 -2.34 9.83
C VAL A 28 2.13 -2.68 8.54
N VAL A 29 2.82 -3.16 7.51
CA VAL A 29 2.19 -3.57 6.24
C VAL A 29 1.25 -4.75 6.46
N VAL A 30 1.62 -5.75 7.25
CA VAL A 30 0.73 -6.87 7.59
C VAL A 30 -0.51 -6.37 8.31
N LEU A 31 -0.36 -5.50 9.32
CA LEU A 31 -1.50 -4.89 10.01
C LEU A 31 -2.39 -4.09 9.06
N TYR A 32 -1.79 -3.31 8.18
CA TYR A 32 -2.51 -2.53 7.17
C TYR A 32 -3.29 -3.43 6.20
N VAL A 33 -2.65 -4.46 5.64
CA VAL A 33 -3.31 -5.43 4.74
C VAL A 33 -4.49 -6.12 5.42
N ARG A 34 -4.41 -6.39 6.72
CA ARG A 34 -5.54 -6.94 7.49
C ARG A 34 -6.73 -5.99 7.63
N THR A 35 -6.49 -4.68 7.53
CA THR A 35 -7.55 -3.65 7.52
C THR A 35 -8.08 -3.35 6.12
N GLN A 36 -7.41 -3.85 5.07
CA GLN A 36 -7.83 -3.69 3.68
C GLN A 36 -8.73 -4.86 3.25
N PRO A 37 -9.46 -4.72 2.11
CA PRO A 37 -10.13 -5.84 1.49
C PRO A 37 -9.18 -7.04 1.32
N PRO A 38 -9.61 -8.25 1.73
CA PRO A 38 -8.77 -9.43 1.60
C PRO A 38 -8.45 -9.65 0.11
N PRO A 39 -7.20 -10.05 -0.22
CA PRO A 39 -6.87 -10.43 -1.59
C PRO A 39 -7.73 -11.64 -2.01
N ASP A 40 -8.06 -11.71 -3.30
CA ASP A 40 -8.95 -12.72 -3.91
C ASP A 40 -8.45 -14.15 -3.70
N ARG A 41 -7.13 -14.28 -3.47
CA ARG A 41 -6.50 -15.51 -3.02
C ARG A 41 -6.23 -15.44 -1.52
N ALA A 42 -6.75 -16.43 -0.79
CA ALA A 42 -6.41 -16.63 0.61
C ALA A 42 -4.88 -16.62 0.77
N PRO A 43 -4.33 -15.81 1.71
CA PRO A 43 -2.89 -15.73 1.90
C PRO A 43 -2.32 -17.11 2.23
N ASP A 44 -1.38 -17.58 1.39
CA ASP A 44 -0.59 -18.76 1.72
C ASP A 44 0.51 -18.34 2.71
N TRP A 45 0.22 -18.49 4.00
CA TRP A 45 1.15 -18.09 5.06
C TRP A 45 2.46 -18.87 5.03
N VAL A 46 2.48 -20.07 4.43
CA VAL A 46 3.69 -20.88 4.29
C VAL A 46 4.56 -20.29 3.19
N GLU A 47 3.97 -19.97 2.04
CA GLU A 47 4.65 -19.30 0.93
C GLU A 47 5.19 -17.93 1.36
N ILE A 48 4.35 -17.10 1.99
CA ILE A 48 4.74 -15.77 2.51
C ILE A 48 5.87 -15.91 3.54
N GLY A 49 5.78 -16.91 4.43
CA GLY A 49 6.81 -17.16 5.43
C GLY A 49 8.14 -17.58 4.79
N ALA A 50 8.09 -18.47 3.79
CA ALA A 50 9.26 -18.91 3.05
C ALA A 50 9.93 -17.76 2.29
N ASP A 51 9.15 -16.95 1.57
CA ASP A 51 9.63 -15.76 0.86
C ASP A 51 10.24 -14.74 1.81
N LEU A 52 9.61 -14.50 2.96
CA LEU A 52 10.15 -13.59 3.96
C LEU A 52 11.52 -14.09 4.45
N VAL A 53 11.64 -15.37 4.82
CA VAL A 53 12.90 -15.99 5.28
C VAL A 53 13.97 -15.92 4.18
N ALA A 54 13.61 -16.22 2.94
CA ALA A 54 14.52 -16.15 1.80
C ALA A 54 15.00 -14.72 1.51
N THR A 55 14.20 -13.71 1.83
CA THR A 55 14.50 -12.30 1.58
C THR A 55 15.35 -11.66 2.69
N VAL A 56 15.35 -12.20 3.92
CA VAL A 56 16.18 -11.71 5.04
C VAL A 56 17.66 -11.48 4.67
N PRO A 57 18.40 -12.42 4.04
CA PRO A 57 19.80 -12.20 3.70
C PRO A 57 19.98 -11.05 2.71
N LEU A 58 19.07 -10.89 1.75
CA LEU A 58 19.10 -9.78 0.79
C LEU A 58 18.88 -8.43 1.50
N ILE A 59 17.91 -8.37 2.42
CA ILE A 59 17.65 -7.17 3.24
C ILE A 59 18.88 -6.83 4.08
N GLY A 60 19.50 -7.83 4.72
CA GLY A 60 20.72 -7.64 5.49
C GLY A 60 21.87 -7.11 4.64
N PHE A 61 22.04 -7.65 3.44
CA PHE A 61 23.06 -7.21 2.48
C PHE A 61 22.83 -5.76 2.01
N ILE A 62 21.60 -5.40 1.63
CA ILE A 62 21.25 -4.02 1.25
C ILE A 62 21.47 -3.08 2.44
N SER A 63 21.00 -3.44 3.63
CA SER A 63 21.18 -2.65 4.86
C SER A 63 22.66 -2.41 5.19
N PHE A 64 23.50 -3.43 4.98
CA PHE A 64 24.94 -3.34 5.12
C PHE A 64 25.55 -2.38 4.09
N LEU A 65 25.18 -2.49 2.80
CA LEU A 65 25.66 -1.60 1.76
C LEU A 65 25.25 -0.14 2.01
N LEU A 66 23.99 0.10 2.36
CA LEU A 66 23.50 1.44 2.69
C LEU A 66 24.25 2.02 3.90
N SER A 67 24.51 1.19 4.90
CA SER A 67 25.31 1.58 6.06
C SER A 67 26.75 1.95 5.68
N LEU A 68 27.37 1.16 4.81
CA LEU A 68 28.75 1.37 4.36
C LEU A 68 28.88 2.63 3.49
N VAL A 69 27.93 2.88 2.59
CA VAL A 69 27.98 3.97 1.61
C VAL A 69 27.47 5.31 2.17
N PHE A 70 26.44 5.30 3.02
CA PHE A 70 25.81 6.53 3.49
C PHE A 70 26.06 6.80 4.97
N VAL A 71 25.82 5.81 5.83
CA VAL A 71 25.87 6.02 7.30
C VAL A 71 27.30 6.23 7.78
N LEU A 72 28.24 5.37 7.36
CA LEU A 72 29.63 5.43 7.81
C LEU A 72 30.30 6.76 7.38
N PRO A 73 30.19 7.21 6.12
CA PRO A 73 30.70 8.53 5.72
C PRO A 73 30.01 9.68 6.44
N ALA A 74 28.70 9.62 6.63
CA ALA A 74 27.97 10.66 7.37
C ALA A 74 28.45 10.77 8.82
N VAL A 75 28.64 9.64 9.49
CA VAL A 75 29.15 9.58 10.86
C VAL A 75 30.60 10.07 10.94
N ALA A 76 31.44 9.74 9.96
CA ALA A 76 32.83 10.21 9.90
C ALA A 76 32.90 11.74 9.69
N LEU A 77 32.08 12.28 8.79
CA LEU A 77 31.97 13.72 8.54
C LEU A 77 31.37 14.47 9.73
N ALA A 78 30.34 13.91 10.38
CA ALA A 78 29.76 14.48 11.60
C ALA A 78 30.77 14.50 12.75
N ASP A 79 31.59 13.45 12.90
CA ASP A 79 32.69 13.42 13.89
C ASP A 79 33.76 14.46 13.56
N LEU A 80 34.09 14.64 12.28
CA LEU A 80 35.02 15.67 11.83
C LEU A 80 34.47 17.06 12.21
N LEU A 81 33.24 17.38 11.79
CA LEU A 81 32.56 18.63 12.14
C LEU A 81 32.43 18.82 13.65
N GLY A 82 32.20 17.75 14.40
CA GLY A 82 32.15 17.76 15.85
C GLY A 82 33.46 18.17 16.53
N ARG A 83 34.61 17.87 15.90
CA ARG A 83 35.92 18.33 16.37
C ARG A 83 36.13 19.83 16.13
N TRP A 84 35.54 20.36 15.06
CA TRP A 84 35.68 21.78 14.68
C TRP A 84 34.68 22.69 15.40
N LEU A 85 33.41 22.28 15.46
CA LEU A 85 32.27 23.10 15.88
C LEU A 85 31.67 22.66 17.22
N GLY A 86 32.22 21.60 17.82
CA GLY A 86 31.75 21.04 19.08
C GLY A 86 30.73 19.91 18.92
N ARG A 87 30.53 19.18 20.01
CA ARG A 87 29.76 17.92 20.04
C ARG A 87 28.28 18.09 19.68
N HIS A 88 27.70 19.26 19.95
CA HIS A 88 26.30 19.53 19.62
C HIS A 88 26.10 19.66 18.09
N ALA A 89 27.03 20.31 17.40
CA ALA A 89 27.01 20.44 15.94
C ALA A 89 27.12 19.08 15.23
N ALA A 90 27.87 18.13 15.80
CA ALA A 90 27.97 16.76 15.26
C ALA A 90 26.62 16.03 15.22
N TRP A 91 25.78 16.22 16.25
CA TRP A 91 24.50 15.54 16.35
C TRP A 91 23.48 16.09 15.34
N TRP A 92 23.42 17.41 15.18
CA TRP A 92 22.50 18.05 14.22
C TRP A 92 22.95 17.97 12.76
N SER A 93 24.25 17.80 12.50
CA SER A 93 24.77 17.71 11.13
C SER A 93 24.57 16.34 10.49
N ALA A 94 24.48 15.26 11.28
CA ALA A 94 24.38 13.91 10.73
C ALA A 94 23.19 13.74 9.74
N PRO A 95 21.96 14.19 10.04
CA PRO A 95 20.85 14.08 9.09
C PRO A 95 21.06 14.89 7.80
N LEU A 96 21.63 16.10 7.91
CA LEU A 96 21.92 16.95 6.75
C LEU A 96 22.97 16.30 5.82
N ILE A 97 23.99 15.66 6.40
CA ILE A 97 25.02 14.96 5.64
C ILE A 97 24.43 13.72 4.94
N VAL A 98 23.61 12.94 5.64
CA VAL A 98 22.90 11.79 5.04
C VAL A 98 22.03 12.26 3.87
N ALA A 99 21.25 13.32 4.07
CA ALA A 99 20.39 13.91 3.03
C ALA A 99 21.20 14.32 1.79
N ALA A 100 22.33 14.99 2.01
CA ALA A 100 23.23 15.44 0.94
C ALA A 100 23.88 14.27 0.18
N LEU A 101 24.29 13.20 0.89
CA LEU A 101 24.87 12.01 0.27
C LEU A 101 23.83 11.22 -0.55
N LEU A 102 22.56 11.19 -0.09
CA LEU A 102 21.47 10.49 -0.77
C LEU A 102 20.91 11.23 -1.99
N ALA A 103 21.02 12.56 -2.04
CA ALA A 103 20.38 13.33 -3.10
C ALA A 103 20.85 12.91 -4.52
N PRO A 104 22.16 12.82 -4.84
CA PRO A 104 22.60 12.47 -6.18
C PRO A 104 22.05 11.14 -6.72
N PRO A 105 22.14 9.99 -6.00
CA PRO A 105 21.61 8.73 -6.53
C PRO A 105 20.09 8.73 -6.67
N VAL A 106 19.35 9.35 -5.72
CA VAL A 106 17.89 9.37 -5.77
C VAL A 106 17.39 10.24 -6.92
N PHE A 107 17.89 11.46 -7.06
CA PHE A 107 17.46 12.35 -8.15
C PHE A 107 18.00 11.90 -9.51
N GLY A 108 19.18 11.26 -9.56
CA GLY A 108 19.70 10.64 -10.77
C GLY A 108 18.83 9.49 -11.28
N TYR A 109 18.42 8.58 -10.38
CA TYR A 109 17.47 7.51 -10.71
C TYR A 109 16.12 8.07 -11.16
N ALA A 110 15.62 9.08 -10.44
CA ALA A 110 14.33 9.70 -10.74
C ALA A 110 14.30 10.37 -12.11
N ALA A 111 15.37 11.09 -12.47
CA ALA A 111 15.52 11.72 -13.78
C ALA A 111 15.66 10.69 -14.91
N TYR A 112 16.35 9.56 -14.65
CA TYR A 112 16.51 8.49 -15.63
C TYR A 112 15.20 7.75 -15.94
N ASN A 113 14.34 7.56 -14.93
CA ASN A 113 13.09 6.79 -15.06
C ASN A 113 11.83 7.67 -15.19
N ASP A 114 11.98 8.99 -15.37
CA ASP A 114 10.88 9.97 -15.45
C ASP A 114 9.84 9.82 -14.31
N THR A 115 10.32 9.61 -13.10
CA THR A 115 9.44 9.35 -11.94
C THR A 115 8.72 10.61 -11.48
N GLN A 116 7.51 10.46 -10.95
CA GLN A 116 6.73 11.57 -10.40
C GLN A 116 7.47 12.28 -9.26
N THR A 117 7.66 13.60 -9.38
CA THR A 117 8.44 14.42 -8.42
C THR A 117 8.00 14.24 -6.97
N ARG A 118 6.68 14.16 -6.72
CA ARG A 118 6.14 14.00 -5.37
C ARG A 118 6.56 12.67 -4.73
N ALA A 119 6.48 11.57 -5.48
CA ALA A 119 6.88 10.25 -4.99
C ALA A 119 8.38 10.22 -4.70
N THR A 120 9.19 10.80 -5.59
CA THR A 120 10.65 10.92 -5.43
C THR A 120 11.02 11.71 -4.17
N LEU A 121 10.37 12.84 -3.90
CA LEU A 121 10.61 13.63 -2.69
C LEU A 121 10.22 12.87 -1.43
N LEU A 122 9.07 12.19 -1.42
CA LEU A 122 8.64 11.37 -0.28
C LEU A 122 9.61 10.21 -0.02
N PHE A 123 10.09 9.56 -1.08
CA PHE A 123 11.11 8.52 -0.98
C PHE A 123 12.43 9.07 -0.42
N TRP A 124 12.92 10.19 -0.95
CA TRP A 124 14.16 10.81 -0.48
C TRP A 124 14.09 11.21 0.99
N VAL A 125 13.00 11.85 1.43
CA VAL A 125 12.78 12.25 2.82
C VAL A 125 12.71 11.04 3.74
N SER A 126 11.97 9.99 3.36
CA SER A 126 11.83 8.76 4.17
C SER A 126 13.15 7.99 4.28
N ALA A 127 13.87 7.80 3.18
CA ALA A 127 15.19 7.17 3.17
C ALA A 127 16.20 7.96 4.01
N THR A 128 16.17 9.30 3.92
CA THR A 128 17.00 10.18 4.75
C THR A 128 16.70 9.99 6.23
N ALA A 129 15.43 9.99 6.62
CA ALA A 129 15.02 9.82 8.02
C ALA A 129 15.48 8.46 8.59
N SER A 130 15.27 7.38 7.85
CA SER A 130 15.70 6.02 8.20
C SER A 130 17.23 5.93 8.39
N LEU A 131 18.00 6.34 7.38
CA LEU A 131 19.47 6.29 7.47
C LEU A 131 20.04 7.23 8.54
N SER A 132 19.38 8.38 8.76
CA SER A 132 19.75 9.29 9.85
C SER A 132 19.52 8.68 11.22
N ALA A 133 18.46 7.91 11.43
CA ALA A 133 18.23 7.19 12.67
C ALA A 133 19.39 6.22 12.96
N GLY A 134 19.82 5.45 11.95
CA GLY A 134 21.01 4.59 12.05
C GLY A 134 22.28 5.36 12.41
N ALA A 135 22.54 6.51 11.76
CA ALA A 135 23.69 7.36 12.05
C ALA A 135 23.67 7.92 13.48
N LEU A 136 22.53 8.46 13.92
CA LEU A 136 22.34 9.06 15.24
C LEU A 136 22.44 8.02 16.36
N ILE A 137 21.89 6.82 16.16
CA ILE A 137 21.99 5.71 17.13
C ILE A 137 23.43 5.19 17.21
N ALA A 138 24.19 5.22 16.11
CA ALA A 138 25.58 4.81 16.09
C ALA A 138 26.56 5.90 16.59
N LEU A 139 26.09 7.14 16.80
CA LEU A 139 26.91 8.28 17.26
C LEU A 139 27.52 8.10 18.67
N PRO A 140 26.77 7.66 19.69
CA PRO A 140 27.28 7.46 21.05
C PRO A 140 28.37 6.39 21.13
N ARG A 141 29.37 6.61 21.98
CA ARG A 141 30.46 5.65 22.25
C ARG A 141 30.09 4.82 23.48
N GLY A 142 29.69 3.57 23.30
CA GLY A 142 29.39 2.68 24.42
C GLY A 142 29.46 1.20 24.03
N ASP A 143 30.18 0.41 24.83
CA ASP A 143 30.43 -1.02 24.57
C ASP A 143 29.16 -1.89 24.68
N ARG A 144 28.04 -1.32 25.17
CA ARG A 144 26.74 -2.00 25.29
C ARG A 144 25.71 -1.51 24.27
N LEU A 145 26.12 -0.71 23.28
CA LEU A 145 25.19 -0.08 22.36
C LEU A 145 24.47 -1.10 21.48
N LEU A 146 25.19 -2.09 20.95
CA LEU A 146 24.60 -3.16 20.14
C LEU A 146 23.49 -3.93 20.89
N GLY A 147 23.79 -4.40 22.10
CA GLY A 147 22.80 -5.13 22.91
C GLY A 147 21.60 -4.27 23.33
N ARG A 148 21.81 -2.95 23.52
CA ARG A 148 20.73 -2.00 23.80
C ARG A 148 19.83 -1.81 22.58
N VAL A 149 20.41 -1.59 21.41
CA VAL A 149 19.68 -1.43 20.14
C VAL A 149 18.91 -2.70 19.81
N ALA A 150 19.55 -3.86 19.90
CA ALA A 150 18.89 -5.15 19.69
C ALA A 150 17.67 -5.32 20.61
N ARG A 151 17.84 -5.06 21.92
CA ARG A 151 16.76 -5.24 22.90
C ARG A 151 15.60 -4.27 22.70
N TRP A 152 15.87 -2.98 22.64
CA TRP A 152 14.81 -1.97 22.52
C TRP A 152 14.16 -1.98 21.14
N GLY A 153 14.96 -2.15 20.09
CA GLY A 153 14.46 -2.26 18.73
C GLY A 153 13.54 -3.48 18.56
N THR A 154 13.97 -4.65 19.04
CA THR A 154 13.10 -5.84 19.04
C THR A 154 11.84 -5.60 19.87
N GLY A 155 11.97 -4.95 21.04
CA GLY A 155 10.83 -4.58 21.87
C GLY A 155 9.82 -3.68 21.15
N VAL A 156 10.28 -2.71 20.35
CA VAL A 156 9.40 -1.85 19.53
C VAL A 156 8.70 -2.64 18.42
N VAL A 157 9.42 -3.53 17.73
CA VAL A 157 8.83 -4.38 16.67
C VAL A 157 7.75 -5.29 17.25
N VAL A 158 8.09 -6.03 18.31
CA VAL A 158 7.16 -6.96 18.99
C VAL A 158 6.00 -6.18 19.61
N GLY A 159 6.28 -5.05 20.25
CA GLY A 159 5.26 -4.20 20.85
C GLY A 159 4.26 -3.70 19.81
N THR A 160 4.73 -3.14 18.69
CA THR A 160 3.86 -2.69 17.59
C THR A 160 2.99 -3.82 17.07
N GLY A 161 3.56 -5.01 16.85
CA GLY A 161 2.79 -6.18 16.42
C GLY A 161 1.73 -6.59 17.43
N MET A 162 2.08 -6.62 18.73
CA MET A 162 1.16 -6.99 19.80
C MET A 162 0.02 -5.97 19.96
N PHE A 163 0.33 -4.67 19.95
CA PHE A 163 -0.69 -3.62 20.04
C PHE A 163 -1.57 -3.58 18.79
N GLY A 164 -1.02 -3.79 17.60
CA GLY A 164 -1.79 -3.90 16.37
C GLY A 164 -2.72 -5.11 16.37
N ALA A 165 -2.23 -6.28 16.80
CA ALA A 165 -3.05 -7.48 16.94
C ALA A 165 -4.15 -7.30 17.99
N LEU A 166 -3.84 -6.67 19.12
CA LEU A 166 -4.83 -6.32 20.14
C LEU A 166 -5.89 -5.37 19.57
N GLY A 167 -5.46 -4.32 18.84
CA GLY A 167 -6.37 -3.37 18.20
C GLY A 167 -7.33 -4.03 17.21
N LEU A 168 -6.85 -5.01 16.43
CA LEU A 168 -7.69 -5.84 15.57
C LEU A 168 -8.66 -6.70 16.40
N ALA A 169 -8.17 -7.35 17.46
CA ALA A 169 -8.99 -8.25 18.29
C ALA A 169 -10.11 -7.52 19.06
N VAL A 170 -9.88 -6.28 19.50
CA VAL A 170 -10.89 -5.47 20.20
C VAL A 170 -11.74 -4.59 19.27
N GLY A 171 -11.52 -4.67 17.95
CA GLY A 171 -12.25 -3.88 16.96
C GLY A 171 -11.89 -2.39 16.91
N LEU A 172 -10.81 -1.95 17.57
CA LEU A 172 -10.27 -0.59 17.41
C LEU A 172 -9.73 -0.36 15.99
N LEU A 173 -9.20 -1.43 15.38
CA LEU A 173 -8.89 -1.50 13.96
C LEU A 173 -9.98 -2.36 13.32
N PRO A 174 -11.06 -1.77 12.80
CA PRO A 174 -12.15 -2.55 12.23
C PRO A 174 -11.59 -3.40 11.08
N ALA A 175 -11.75 -4.71 11.19
CA ALA A 175 -11.42 -5.61 10.11
C ALA A 175 -12.35 -5.31 8.94
N TYR A 176 -11.83 -5.36 7.71
CA TYR A 176 -12.68 -5.21 6.55
C TYR A 176 -13.66 -6.39 6.47
N GLU A 177 -14.95 -6.04 6.43
CA GLU A 177 -16.04 -6.96 6.15
C GLU A 177 -16.67 -6.56 4.80
N PRO A 178 -16.53 -7.40 3.74
CA PRO A 178 -17.22 -7.14 2.49
C PRO A 178 -18.74 -7.14 2.72
N PRO A 179 -19.50 -6.37 1.93
CA PRO A 179 -20.93 -6.31 2.08
C PRO A 179 -21.55 -7.67 1.75
N ALA A 180 -22.39 -8.16 2.66
CA ALA A 180 -23.25 -9.29 2.37
C ALA A 180 -24.41 -8.83 1.49
N ILE A 181 -24.18 -8.66 0.17
CA ILE A 181 -25.25 -8.31 -0.76
C ILE A 181 -25.98 -9.56 -1.22
N GLY A 182 -27.28 -9.46 -1.47
CA GLY A 182 -28.06 -10.50 -2.16
C GLY A 182 -28.45 -10.05 -3.56
N PRO A 183 -29.10 -10.93 -4.37
CA PRO A 183 -29.59 -10.57 -5.69
C PRO A 183 -30.48 -9.32 -5.68
N GLN A 184 -31.30 -9.16 -4.64
CA GLN A 184 -32.17 -7.98 -4.49
C GLN A 184 -31.38 -6.69 -4.28
N THR A 185 -30.26 -6.76 -3.56
CA THR A 185 -29.36 -5.62 -3.35
C THR A 185 -28.54 -5.31 -4.60
N MET A 186 -28.41 -6.25 -5.55
CA MET A 186 -27.74 -6.01 -6.82
C MET A 186 -28.56 -5.13 -7.77
N VAL A 187 -29.90 -5.22 -7.67
CA VAL A 187 -30.83 -4.41 -8.46
C VAL A 187 -30.60 -2.91 -8.20
N GLY A 188 -30.64 -2.13 -9.29
CA GLY A 188 -30.45 -0.69 -9.27
C GLY A 188 -29.35 -0.22 -10.22
N LEU A 189 -29.01 1.05 -10.09
CA LEU A 189 -27.97 1.74 -10.85
C LEU A 189 -26.61 1.60 -10.15
N TRP A 190 -25.59 1.27 -10.92
CA TRP A 190 -24.19 1.24 -10.49
C TRP A 190 -23.38 2.10 -11.44
N ASN A 191 -22.58 3.02 -10.93
CA ASN A 191 -21.85 3.97 -11.76
C ASN A 191 -20.38 4.08 -11.38
N ASP A 192 -19.55 4.51 -12.32
CA ASP A 192 -18.20 4.96 -12.02
C ASP A 192 -18.13 6.49 -11.95
N ARG A 193 -16.97 7.00 -11.57
CA ARG A 193 -16.72 8.45 -11.50
C ARG A 193 -16.70 9.15 -12.87
N MET A 194 -16.67 8.39 -13.96
CA MET A 194 -16.65 8.90 -15.34
C MET A 194 -18.06 8.97 -15.95
N GLY A 195 -19.09 8.54 -15.21
CA GLY A 195 -20.48 8.54 -15.66
C GLY A 195 -20.85 7.34 -16.52
N HIS A 196 -20.05 6.27 -16.49
CA HIS A 196 -20.44 4.99 -17.08
C HIS A 196 -21.30 4.22 -16.09
N ASP A 197 -22.31 3.50 -16.59
CA ASP A 197 -23.28 2.85 -15.73
C ASP A 197 -23.66 1.40 -16.12
N LEU A 198 -24.06 0.65 -15.09
CA LEU A 198 -24.78 -0.60 -15.21
C LEU A 198 -26.11 -0.48 -14.46
N VAL A 199 -27.20 -0.81 -15.13
CA VAL A 199 -28.54 -0.87 -14.52
C VAL A 199 -28.99 -2.31 -14.45
N PHE A 200 -29.08 -2.86 -13.25
CA PHE A 200 -29.56 -4.21 -13.01
C PHE A 200 -31.04 -4.18 -12.63
N THR A 201 -31.84 -5.05 -13.22
CA THR A 201 -33.26 -5.21 -12.94
C THR A 201 -33.55 -6.54 -12.27
N SER A 202 -34.66 -6.62 -11.54
CA SER A 202 -35.05 -7.80 -10.75
C SER A 202 -35.44 -9.02 -11.60
N ASP A 203 -35.72 -8.85 -12.89
CA ASP A 203 -36.00 -9.92 -13.86
C ASP A 203 -34.73 -10.52 -14.48
N GLY A 204 -33.54 -10.14 -13.99
CA GLY A 204 -32.25 -10.66 -14.47
C GLY A 204 -31.73 -9.95 -15.73
N ARG A 205 -32.28 -8.79 -16.10
CA ARG A 205 -31.74 -7.96 -17.19
C ARG A 205 -30.73 -6.94 -16.68
N VAL A 206 -29.79 -6.60 -17.55
CA VAL A 206 -28.77 -5.57 -17.29
C VAL A 206 -28.60 -4.70 -18.51
N ALA A 207 -28.45 -3.40 -18.32
CA ALA A 207 -28.11 -2.43 -19.36
C ALA A 207 -26.79 -1.76 -19.02
N ALA A 208 -25.92 -1.57 -20.01
CA ALA A 208 -24.61 -0.94 -19.85
C ALA A 208 -24.47 0.31 -20.73
N THR A 209 -23.85 1.35 -20.17
CA THR A 209 -23.46 2.56 -20.90
C THR A 209 -21.99 2.87 -20.68
N GLY A 210 -21.14 2.48 -21.62
CA GLY A 210 -19.73 2.88 -21.69
C GLY A 210 -18.79 2.17 -20.71
N VAL A 211 -19.26 1.11 -20.06
CA VAL A 211 -18.53 0.40 -18.99
C VAL A 211 -17.34 -0.40 -19.56
N GLY A 212 -16.26 -0.54 -18.79
CA GLY A 212 -15.18 -1.47 -19.10
C GLY A 212 -14.29 -1.06 -20.29
N ARG A 213 -14.27 0.22 -20.66
CA ARG A 213 -13.39 0.75 -21.70
C ARG A 213 -11.91 0.48 -21.36
N ARG A 214 -11.17 -0.15 -22.27
CA ARG A 214 -9.71 -0.33 -22.16
C ARG A 214 -9.01 0.67 -23.08
N PHE A 215 -8.18 1.54 -22.53
CA PHE A 215 -7.43 2.50 -23.33
C PHE A 215 -6.23 1.83 -24.01
N ALA A 216 -5.91 2.28 -25.22
CA ALA A 216 -4.77 1.78 -25.98
C ALA A 216 -3.42 2.07 -25.30
N SER A 217 -3.36 3.08 -24.43
CA SER A 217 -2.19 3.35 -23.58
C SER A 217 -1.89 2.20 -22.62
N ASP A 218 -2.95 1.54 -22.14
CA ASP A 218 -2.87 0.53 -21.10
C ASP A 218 -2.85 -0.88 -21.74
N TYR A 219 -3.50 -1.02 -22.89
CA TYR A 219 -3.54 -2.24 -23.69
C TYR A 219 -3.28 -1.93 -25.17
N PRO A 220 -2.01 -1.78 -25.56
CA PRO A 220 -1.64 -1.47 -26.94
C PRO A 220 -2.15 -2.51 -27.94
N ASN A 221 -2.30 -3.75 -27.47
CA ASN A 221 -2.66 -4.90 -28.28
C ASN A 221 -4.15 -5.31 -28.18
N ASP A 222 -4.92 -4.71 -27.25
CA ASP A 222 -6.36 -5.02 -27.07
C ASP A 222 -7.14 -3.81 -26.52
N PRO A 223 -7.16 -2.68 -27.25
CA PRO A 223 -8.03 -1.56 -26.89
C PRO A 223 -9.48 -1.96 -27.15
N SER A 224 -10.26 -2.09 -26.07
CA SER A 224 -11.68 -2.42 -26.16
C SER A 224 -12.50 -1.13 -26.06
N PRO A 225 -13.41 -0.86 -27.02
CA PRO A 225 -14.40 0.19 -26.84
C PRO A 225 -15.21 -0.11 -25.57
N GLY A 226 -15.80 0.91 -24.94
CA GLY A 226 -16.72 0.66 -23.83
C GLY A 226 -17.80 -0.35 -24.22
N CYS A 227 -18.43 -0.99 -23.24
CA CYS A 227 -19.58 -1.83 -23.50
C CYS A 227 -20.84 -0.97 -23.52
N TRP A 228 -21.68 -1.21 -24.53
CA TRP A 228 -23.01 -0.63 -24.62
C TRP A 228 -24.02 -1.71 -24.97
N GLY A 229 -25.23 -1.60 -24.41
CA GLY A 229 -26.34 -2.46 -24.80
C GLY A 229 -27.06 -3.06 -23.60
N SER A 230 -27.81 -4.13 -23.87
CA SER A 230 -28.56 -4.85 -22.84
C SER A 230 -28.30 -6.34 -22.94
N GLY A 231 -28.43 -7.02 -21.81
CA GLY A 231 -28.11 -8.42 -21.67
C GLY A 231 -28.76 -9.02 -20.44
N THR A 232 -28.11 -10.02 -19.86
CA THR A 232 -28.55 -10.70 -18.64
C THR A 232 -27.47 -10.69 -17.58
N TRP A 233 -27.88 -10.86 -16.33
CA TRP A 233 -26.96 -11.01 -15.21
C TRP A 233 -27.39 -12.13 -14.28
N VAL A 234 -26.41 -12.71 -13.59
CA VAL A 234 -26.60 -13.73 -12.57
C VAL A 234 -25.71 -13.42 -11.37
N TYR A 235 -26.28 -13.48 -10.17
CA TYR A 235 -25.53 -13.36 -8.93
C TYR A 235 -25.16 -14.73 -8.36
N GLU A 236 -23.91 -14.88 -7.99
CA GLU A 236 -23.36 -16.04 -7.31
C GLU A 236 -22.91 -15.64 -5.91
N GLY A 237 -23.57 -16.18 -4.88
CA GLY A 237 -23.24 -15.85 -3.49
C GLY A 237 -21.90 -16.41 -2.99
N GLY A 238 -21.25 -17.28 -3.76
CA GLY A 238 -20.02 -17.94 -3.35
C GLY A 238 -20.20 -18.88 -2.13
N ARG A 239 -19.08 -19.23 -1.49
CA ARG A 239 -19.06 -20.00 -0.23
C ARG A 239 -19.17 -19.10 1.00
N ASP A 240 -18.85 -17.83 0.83
CA ASP A 240 -18.82 -16.79 1.86
C ASP A 240 -18.98 -15.41 1.22
N VAL A 241 -19.10 -14.36 2.05
CA VAL A 241 -19.28 -12.96 1.59
C VAL A 241 -18.11 -12.42 0.75
N ARG A 242 -16.96 -13.11 0.72
CA ARG A 242 -15.76 -12.70 -0.03
C ARG A 242 -15.69 -13.34 -1.41
N THR A 243 -16.46 -14.39 -1.64
CA THR A 243 -16.47 -15.15 -2.91
C THR A 243 -17.71 -14.85 -3.74
N GLN A 244 -18.41 -13.76 -3.42
CA GLN A 244 -19.58 -13.27 -4.13
C GLN A 244 -19.19 -12.70 -5.49
N ARG A 245 -19.94 -13.09 -6.53
CA ARG A 245 -19.68 -12.70 -7.91
C ARG A 245 -20.94 -12.31 -8.65
N VAL A 246 -20.77 -11.48 -9.66
CA VAL A 246 -21.82 -11.10 -10.61
C VAL A 246 -21.34 -11.41 -12.02
N HIS A 247 -22.04 -12.33 -12.68
CA HIS A 247 -21.83 -12.63 -14.09
C HIS A 247 -22.72 -11.73 -14.92
N ILE A 248 -22.14 -11.12 -15.94
CA ILE A 248 -22.81 -10.18 -16.83
C ILE A 248 -22.57 -10.64 -18.25
N ASP A 249 -23.65 -10.89 -18.97
CA ASP A 249 -23.61 -11.33 -20.36
C ASP A 249 -24.35 -10.30 -21.22
N ILE A 250 -23.58 -9.43 -21.88
CA ILE A 250 -24.08 -8.45 -22.86
C ILE A 250 -23.43 -8.79 -24.20
N PRO A 251 -24.21 -8.99 -25.28
CA PRO A 251 -23.66 -9.34 -26.58
C PRO A 251 -22.58 -8.34 -27.05
N GLY A 252 -21.40 -8.86 -27.38
CA GLY A 252 -20.25 -8.07 -27.79
C GLY A 252 -19.37 -7.57 -26.64
N CYS A 253 -19.74 -7.83 -25.39
CA CYS A 253 -18.95 -7.49 -24.22
C CYS A 253 -18.48 -8.77 -23.52
N ASN A 254 -17.16 -9.02 -23.54
CA ASN A 254 -16.58 -10.18 -22.88
C ASN A 254 -15.88 -9.74 -21.59
N TRP A 255 -16.51 -10.06 -20.47
CA TRP A 255 -16.05 -9.70 -19.15
C TRP A 255 -15.90 -10.93 -18.27
N PRO A 256 -14.81 -11.02 -17.47
CA PRO A 256 -14.81 -11.95 -16.36
C PRO A 256 -15.90 -11.57 -15.35
N ALA A 257 -16.22 -12.52 -14.48
CA ALA A 257 -17.13 -12.28 -13.37
C ALA A 257 -16.65 -11.06 -12.55
N TRP A 258 -17.60 -10.20 -12.20
CA TRP A 258 -17.35 -9.06 -11.32
C TRP A 258 -17.36 -9.55 -9.88
N GLU A 259 -16.46 -9.03 -9.06
CA GLU A 259 -16.40 -9.33 -7.64
C GLU A 259 -17.15 -8.26 -6.85
N VAL A 260 -17.71 -8.66 -5.70
CA VAL A 260 -18.37 -7.73 -4.79
C VAL A 260 -17.37 -7.24 -3.74
N GLY A 261 -17.26 -5.93 -3.59
CA GLY A 261 -16.44 -5.27 -2.58
C GLY A 261 -17.12 -4.08 -1.93
N GLY A 262 -16.35 -3.25 -1.23
CA GLY A 262 -16.86 -2.09 -0.50
C GLY A 262 -17.27 -2.42 0.93
N THR A 263 -18.25 -1.71 1.47
CA THR A 263 -18.81 -1.96 2.79
C THR A 263 -20.32 -2.13 2.70
N ALA A 264 -20.97 -2.55 3.79
CA ALA A 264 -22.43 -2.66 3.82
C ALA A 264 -23.15 -1.35 3.48
N GLU A 265 -22.55 -0.20 3.83
CA GLU A 265 -23.08 1.14 3.57
C GLU A 265 -22.76 1.65 2.16
N ASP A 266 -21.64 1.20 1.59
CA ASP A 266 -21.13 1.63 0.29
C ASP A 266 -20.67 0.41 -0.53
N PRO A 267 -21.62 -0.40 -1.04
CA PRO A 267 -21.30 -1.60 -1.79
C PRO A 267 -20.78 -1.25 -3.18
N ARG A 268 -19.81 -2.04 -3.65
CA ARG A 268 -19.10 -1.83 -4.90
C ARG A 268 -19.02 -3.14 -5.67
N ILE A 269 -19.03 -3.07 -7.00
CA ILE A 269 -18.58 -4.18 -7.85
C ILE A 269 -17.29 -3.80 -8.53
N ILE A 270 -16.36 -4.75 -8.57
CA ILE A 270 -15.02 -4.54 -9.09
C ILE A 270 -14.70 -5.59 -10.15
N GLN A 271 -13.96 -5.16 -11.16
CA GLN A 271 -13.42 -6.03 -12.19
C GLN A 271 -11.92 -5.77 -12.30
N HIS A 272 -11.14 -6.85 -12.30
CA HIS A 272 -9.72 -6.76 -12.60
C HIS A 272 -9.55 -6.36 -14.06
N ILE A 273 -8.91 -5.22 -14.24
CA ILE A 273 -8.41 -4.79 -15.53
C ILE A 273 -6.88 -4.88 -15.43
N GLY A 274 -6.25 -5.35 -16.49
CA GLY A 274 -4.84 -5.16 -16.75
C GLY A 274 -4.21 -6.48 -17.16
N GLY A 275 -2.91 -6.43 -17.46
CA GLY A 275 -2.11 -7.65 -17.54
C GLY A 275 -2.04 -8.33 -16.16
N PRO A 276 -1.74 -9.64 -16.12
CA PRO A 276 -1.47 -10.34 -14.87
C PRO A 276 -0.44 -9.58 -14.01
N GLY A 277 -0.81 -9.22 -12.78
CA GLY A 277 0.06 -8.51 -11.83
C GLY A 277 0.04 -6.98 -11.87
N SER A 278 -0.74 -6.36 -12.78
CA SER A 278 -0.94 -4.90 -12.78
C SER A 278 -1.63 -4.39 -11.51
N GLY A 279 -2.62 -5.16 -11.01
CA GLY A 279 -3.43 -4.77 -9.86
C GLY A 279 -4.46 -3.67 -10.19
N ASP A 280 -4.66 -3.34 -11.47
CA ASP A 280 -5.62 -2.32 -11.86
C ASP A 280 -7.06 -2.85 -11.70
N LEU A 281 -7.95 -1.98 -11.23
CA LEU A 281 -9.32 -2.33 -10.91
C LEU A 281 -10.28 -1.33 -11.53
N TYR A 282 -11.21 -1.83 -12.33
CA TYR A 282 -12.40 -1.08 -12.72
C TYR A 282 -13.43 -1.21 -11.60
N ARG A 283 -14.02 -0.09 -11.18
CA ARG A 283 -14.91 -0.05 -10.00
C ARG A 283 -16.20 0.66 -10.36
N LEU A 284 -17.31 0.06 -9.95
CA LEU A 284 -18.63 0.67 -9.98
C LEU A 284 -19.19 0.72 -8.56
N ASP A 285 -19.65 1.89 -8.17
CA ASP A 285 -20.25 2.15 -6.87
C ASP A 285 -21.78 2.10 -7.02
N LYS A 286 -22.49 1.52 -6.03
CA LYS A 286 -23.95 1.50 -6.08
C LYS A 286 -24.49 2.92 -5.90
N ALA A 287 -25.29 3.39 -6.84
CA ALA A 287 -25.96 4.67 -6.67
C ALA A 287 -26.87 4.58 -5.45
N SER A 288 -26.72 5.52 -4.51
CA SER A 288 -27.64 5.63 -3.39
C SER A 288 -29.03 5.87 -3.97
N ASP A 289 -30.00 5.03 -3.62
CA ASP A 289 -31.42 5.28 -3.90
C ASP A 289 -31.78 6.59 -3.20
N SER A 290 -31.61 7.73 -3.88
CA SER A 290 -32.03 9.02 -3.34
C SER A 290 -33.55 8.98 -3.26
N PRO A 291 -34.15 8.95 -2.06
CA PRO A 291 -35.59 9.02 -1.95
C PRO A 291 -35.97 10.50 -2.13
N GLY A 292 -36.18 10.95 -3.37
CA GLY A 292 -36.68 12.31 -3.56
C GLY A 292 -36.39 12.99 -4.90
N PHE A 293 -36.91 12.47 -5.99
CA PHE A 293 -37.50 13.32 -7.03
C PHE A 293 -38.84 12.71 -7.46
N GLY A 294 -39.74 12.57 -6.49
CA GLY A 294 -41.15 12.40 -6.76
C GLY A 294 -41.66 13.68 -7.43
N GLY A 295 -41.95 13.59 -8.73
CA GLY A 295 -42.55 14.67 -9.49
C GLY A 295 -43.87 15.10 -8.86
N ALA A 296 -43.92 16.33 -8.38
CA ALA A 296 -45.17 17.04 -8.18
C ALA A 296 -45.61 17.62 -9.52
N THR A 297 -46.24 16.77 -10.34
CA THR A 297 -47.06 17.22 -11.47
C THR A 297 -48.28 17.91 -10.87
N SER A 298 -48.17 19.21 -10.58
CA SER A 298 -49.34 20.03 -10.29
C SER A 298 -50.00 20.39 -11.63
N ALA A 299 -51.02 19.62 -11.97
CA ALA A 299 -52.04 20.06 -12.91
C ALA A 299 -52.65 21.36 -12.38
N SER A 300 -52.54 22.44 -13.15
CA SER A 300 -53.32 23.66 -12.94
C SER A 300 -54.63 23.54 -13.71
N PRO A 301 -55.81 23.56 -13.05
CA PRO A 301 -57.06 23.82 -13.73
C PRO A 301 -57.38 25.31 -13.60
N ARG A 302 -57.30 26.04 -14.72
CA ARG A 302 -58.25 27.07 -15.21
C ARG A 302 -57.61 27.93 -16.30
#